data_AF-A0A0G0J9U2-F1
#
_entry.id   AF-A0A0G0J9U2-F1
#
_cell.length_a   1.000
_cell.length_b   1.000
_cell.length_c   1.000
_cell.angle_alpha   90.00
_cell.angle_beta   90.00
_cell.angle_gamma   90.00
#
_symmetry.space_group_name_H-M   'P 1'
#
loop_
_entity.id
_entity.type
_entity.pdbx_description
1 polymer ?
#
loop_
_entity_poly.entity_id
_entity_poly.type
_entity_poly.pdbx_seq_one_letter_code
_entity_poly.pdbx_strand_id
1 'polypeptide(L)'
;MWLGNGFHAGNAYFSTPLAKEYGEGVYMPETGLVKFRNVCWFTNLDHGRRHQPLPLMTMKENLKYSKHKEIKGKKSYDKYDNYSAIEVSFTDAIPSDYDGIMGVPISFLDKYNPDQFEIIGMAEDNGKGFSGGIWDGKNPHCVINGENKFKRIFIKHKKNKQNNYGK
;
A
#
# COMPACT_ATOMS: atom_id res chain seq x y z
N MET A 1 -5.55 9.91 8.59
CA MET A 1 -5.83 8.75 9.47
C MET A 1 -5.14 7.54 8.85
N TRP A 2 -4.52 6.68 9.64
CA TRP A 2 -3.62 5.61 9.18
C TRP A 2 -3.92 4.30 9.93
N LEU A 3 -3.43 3.17 9.40
CA LEU A 3 -3.45 1.91 10.16
C LEU A 3 -2.47 1.99 11.32
N GLY A 4 -2.95 1.73 12.53
CA GLY A 4 -2.12 1.60 13.72
C GLY A 4 -1.42 0.25 13.79
N ASN A 5 -0.87 -0.08 14.96
CA ASN A 5 -0.31 -1.41 15.17
C ASN A 5 -1.44 -2.45 15.23
N GLY A 6 -1.71 -3.10 14.09
CA GLY A 6 -2.78 -4.08 13.96
C GLY A 6 -2.65 -5.26 14.92
N PHE A 7 -3.73 -6.02 15.05
CA PHE A 7 -3.79 -7.15 15.97
C PHE A 7 -3.37 -8.45 15.29
N HIS A 8 -2.72 -9.35 16.04
CA HIS A 8 -2.30 -10.64 15.50
C HIS A 8 -3.50 -11.44 14.99
N ALA A 9 -3.47 -11.81 13.70
CA ALA A 9 -4.59 -12.45 12.99
C ALA A 9 -5.94 -11.70 13.14
N GLY A 10 -5.89 -10.37 13.31
CA GLY A 10 -7.08 -9.52 13.47
C GLY A 10 -7.84 -9.73 14.78
N ASN A 11 -7.24 -10.38 15.77
CA ASN A 11 -7.88 -10.69 17.05
C ASN A 11 -7.56 -9.63 18.10
N ALA A 12 -8.56 -8.87 18.52
CA ALA A 12 -8.45 -7.93 19.63
C ALA A 12 -9.28 -8.42 20.82
N TYR A 13 -8.84 -8.04 22.03
CA TYR A 13 -9.41 -8.49 23.29
C TYR A 13 -9.79 -7.26 24.11
N PHE A 14 -11.06 -7.19 24.53
CA PHE A 14 -11.60 -6.03 25.22
C PHE A 14 -12.24 -6.44 26.54
N SER A 15 -12.12 -5.56 27.54
CA SER A 15 -12.91 -5.67 28.76
C SER A 15 -14.26 -4.99 28.55
N THR A 16 -15.31 -5.62 29.07
CA THR A 16 -16.67 -5.07 29.07
C THR A 16 -17.41 -5.55 30.31
N PRO A 17 -18.26 -4.71 30.94
CA PRO A 17 -19.07 -5.15 32.07
C PRO A 17 -20.04 -6.30 31.71
N LEU A 18 -20.33 -6.49 30.42
CA LEU A 18 -21.23 -7.52 29.91
C LEU A 18 -20.49 -8.79 29.46
N ALA A 19 -19.22 -8.98 29.85
CA ALA A 19 -18.38 -10.05 29.30
C ALA A 19 -18.99 -11.45 29.49
N LYS A 20 -19.67 -11.69 30.62
CA LYS A 20 -20.33 -12.96 30.95
C LYS A 20 -21.58 -13.26 30.10
N GLU A 21 -22.10 -12.29 29.36
CA GLU A 21 -23.23 -12.49 28.45
C GLU A 21 -22.81 -13.08 27.10
N TYR A 22 -21.51 -13.09 26.81
CA TYR A 22 -20.96 -13.66 25.58
C TYR A 22 -20.75 -15.17 25.71
N GLY A 23 -20.95 -15.87 24.58
CA GLY A 23 -20.82 -17.32 24.51
C GLY A 23 -19.37 -17.85 24.55
N GLU A 24 -19.25 -19.16 24.67
CA GLU A 24 -17.98 -19.88 24.60
C GLU A 24 -17.21 -19.60 23.31
N GLY A 25 -15.88 -19.49 23.42
CA GLY A 25 -14.98 -19.17 22.30
C GLY A 25 -14.89 -17.68 21.94
N VAL A 26 -15.73 -16.85 22.57
CA VAL A 26 -15.72 -15.38 22.46
C VAL A 26 -15.38 -14.75 23.81
N TYR A 27 -16.04 -15.17 24.89
CA TYR A 27 -15.63 -14.83 26.25
C TYR A 27 -14.48 -15.73 26.72
N MET A 28 -13.50 -15.14 27.41
CA MET A 28 -12.33 -15.83 27.98
C MET A 28 -12.35 -15.72 29.51
N PRO A 29 -12.92 -16.70 30.23
CA PRO A 29 -13.11 -16.65 31.67
C PRO A 29 -11.82 -16.40 32.47
N GLU A 30 -10.67 -16.90 32.00
CA GLU A 30 -9.38 -16.78 32.65
C GLU A 30 -8.82 -15.35 32.67
N THR A 31 -9.19 -14.52 31.68
CA THR A 31 -8.75 -13.12 31.59
C THR A 31 -9.89 -12.14 31.84
N GLY A 32 -11.14 -12.60 31.80
CA GLY A 32 -12.33 -11.74 31.84
C GLY A 32 -12.56 -10.92 30.57
N LEU A 33 -11.84 -11.23 29.48
CA LEU A 33 -11.90 -10.47 28.23
C LEU A 33 -12.81 -11.13 27.20
N VAL A 34 -13.24 -10.32 26.23
CA VAL A 34 -14.02 -10.75 25.07
C VAL A 34 -13.18 -10.57 23.81
N LYS A 35 -13.09 -11.63 23.01
CA LYS A 35 -12.35 -11.69 21.76
C LYS A 35 -13.22 -11.28 20.58
N PHE A 36 -12.77 -10.29 19.81
CA PHE A 36 -13.35 -9.94 18.52
C PHE A 36 -12.36 -10.19 17.40
N ARG A 37 -12.86 -10.76 16.29
CA ARG A 37 -12.08 -11.00 15.06
C ARG A 37 -12.25 -9.83 14.09
N ASN A 38 -11.34 -9.73 13.12
CA ASN A 38 -11.34 -8.71 12.06
C ASN A 38 -11.34 -7.27 12.60
N VAL A 39 -10.70 -7.04 13.75
CA VAL A 39 -10.58 -5.71 14.32
C VAL A 39 -9.42 -4.96 13.68
N CYS A 40 -9.68 -3.74 13.23
CA CYS A 40 -8.68 -2.83 12.70
C CYS A 40 -8.53 -1.63 13.65
N TRP A 41 -7.29 -1.19 13.88
CA TRP A 41 -7.02 0.05 14.59
C TRP A 41 -6.62 1.12 13.59
N PHE A 42 -7.40 2.21 13.54
CA PHE A 42 -7.04 3.41 12.81
C PHE A 42 -6.62 4.50 13.79
N THR A 43 -5.54 5.21 13.46
CA THR A 43 -4.96 6.21 14.35
C THR A 43 -4.36 7.37 13.56
N ASN A 44 -4.23 8.52 14.22
CA ASN A 44 -3.39 9.63 13.77
C ASN A 44 -2.06 9.70 14.55
N LEU A 45 -1.88 8.85 15.55
CA LEU A 45 -0.63 8.74 16.29
C LEU A 45 0.48 8.19 15.41
N ASP A 46 1.64 8.82 15.50
CA ASP A 46 2.81 8.37 14.77
C ASP A 46 3.49 7.18 15.46
N HIS A 47 4.04 6.24 14.69
CA HIS A 47 4.66 5.03 15.24
C HIS A 47 5.75 4.46 14.32
N GLY A 48 6.78 3.84 14.88
CA GLY A 48 7.98 3.41 14.14
C GLY A 48 7.72 2.49 12.94
N ARG A 49 6.75 1.58 13.01
CA ARG A 49 6.37 0.70 11.88
C ARG A 49 5.97 1.49 10.62
N ARG A 50 5.40 2.69 10.78
CA ARG A 50 5.07 3.59 9.67
C ARG A 50 6.31 4.07 8.93
N HIS A 51 7.44 4.17 9.62
CA HIS A 51 8.70 4.68 9.09
C HIS A 51 9.64 3.55 8.65
N GLN A 52 9.18 2.30 8.65
CA GLN A 52 9.99 1.17 8.23
C GLN A 52 10.17 1.18 6.71
N PRO A 53 11.39 1.36 6.18
CA PRO A 53 11.62 1.36 4.74
C PRO A 53 11.44 -0.05 4.16
N LEU A 54 10.83 -0.11 2.98
CA LEU A 54 10.79 -1.33 2.19
C LEU A 54 12.16 -1.57 1.55
N PRO A 55 12.73 -2.79 1.67
CA PRO A 55 13.89 -3.18 0.89
C PRO A 55 13.46 -3.42 -0.55
N LEU A 56 13.95 -2.59 -1.47
CA LEU A 56 13.54 -2.61 -2.88
C LEU A 56 14.74 -2.89 -3.79
N MET A 57 14.49 -3.66 -4.84
CA MET A 57 15.43 -3.90 -5.93
C MET A 57 15.29 -2.83 -7.01
N THR A 58 16.33 -2.67 -7.83
CA THR A 58 16.27 -1.86 -9.06
C THR A 58 15.31 -2.47 -10.09
N MET A 59 14.89 -1.70 -11.10
CA MET A 59 14.09 -2.22 -12.23
C MET A 59 14.76 -3.44 -12.85
N LYS A 60 16.07 -3.35 -13.12
CA LYS A 60 16.84 -4.43 -13.74
C LYS A 60 16.86 -5.69 -12.88
N GLU A 61 17.05 -5.53 -11.58
CA GLU A 61 17.06 -6.65 -10.63
C GLU A 61 15.67 -7.26 -10.48
N ASN A 62 14.61 -6.46 -10.39
CA ASN A 62 13.23 -6.97 -10.36
C ASN A 62 12.93 -7.84 -11.59
N LEU A 63 13.24 -7.35 -12.79
CA LEU A 63 13.02 -8.10 -14.03
C LEU A 63 13.86 -9.39 -14.09
N LYS A 64 14.98 -9.48 -13.38
CA LYS A 64 15.86 -10.67 -13.38
C LYS A 64 15.56 -11.66 -12.26
N TYR A 65 15.27 -11.16 -11.06
CA TYR A 65 15.29 -11.92 -9.80
C TYR A 65 13.95 -11.95 -9.06
N SER A 66 12.94 -11.20 -9.51
CA SER A 66 11.63 -11.23 -8.85
C SER A 66 11.10 -12.66 -8.71
N LYS A 67 10.45 -12.94 -7.58
CA LYS A 67 9.75 -14.21 -7.35
C LYS A 67 8.42 -14.30 -8.12
N HIS A 68 7.92 -13.15 -8.61
CA HIS A 68 6.66 -13.05 -9.35
C HIS A 68 6.90 -13.28 -10.84
N LYS A 69 6.22 -14.26 -11.42
CA LYS A 69 6.41 -14.68 -12.82
C LYS A 69 5.97 -13.60 -13.81
N GLU A 70 5.07 -12.72 -13.39
CA GLU A 70 4.52 -11.61 -14.15
C GLU A 70 5.52 -10.46 -14.31
N ILE A 71 6.55 -10.42 -13.47
CA ILE A 71 7.64 -9.43 -13.51
C ILE A 71 8.93 -10.07 -14.02
N LYS A 72 9.28 -11.27 -13.52
CA LYS A 72 10.51 -11.95 -13.88
C LYS A 72 10.54 -12.31 -15.36
N GLY A 73 11.61 -11.91 -16.05
CA GLY A 73 11.83 -12.16 -17.47
C GLY A 73 11.12 -11.17 -18.40
N LYS A 74 10.37 -10.19 -17.88
CA LYS A 74 9.85 -9.11 -18.71
C LYS A 74 10.97 -8.24 -19.26
N LYS A 75 10.74 -7.66 -20.44
CA LYS A 75 11.64 -6.68 -21.06
C LYS A 75 11.63 -5.34 -20.31
N SER A 76 10.46 -4.95 -19.81
CA SER A 76 10.24 -3.71 -19.08
C SER A 76 8.94 -3.81 -18.28
N TYR A 77 8.73 -2.88 -17.35
CA TYR A 77 7.43 -2.68 -16.72
C TYR A 77 6.44 -2.13 -17.74
N ASP A 78 5.17 -2.48 -17.57
CA ASP A 78 4.09 -1.96 -18.41
C ASP A 78 3.79 -0.50 -18.04
N LYS A 79 3.33 0.27 -19.02
CA LYS A 79 2.81 1.63 -18.83
C LYS A 79 1.29 1.60 -18.98
N TYR A 80 0.60 2.47 -18.27
CA TYR A 80 -0.82 2.65 -18.54
C TYR A 80 -1.03 3.42 -19.84
N ASP A 81 -2.12 3.11 -20.53
CA ASP A 81 -2.52 3.79 -21.75
C ASP A 81 -3.08 5.20 -21.45
N ASN A 82 -3.64 5.37 -20.25
CA ASN A 82 -4.47 6.51 -19.86
C ASN A 82 -4.06 7.20 -18.55
N TYR A 83 -2.96 6.74 -17.93
CA TYR A 83 -2.34 7.39 -16.77
C TYR A 83 -0.85 7.55 -17.02
N SER A 84 -0.27 8.69 -16.65
CA SER A 84 1.18 8.93 -16.75
C SER A 84 1.96 8.20 -15.64
N ALA A 85 1.90 6.87 -15.63
CA ALA A 85 2.52 6.01 -14.63
C ALA A 85 2.84 4.61 -15.19
N ILE A 86 3.74 3.89 -14.51
CA ILE A 86 3.97 2.45 -14.77
C ILE A 86 3.08 1.58 -13.88
N GLU A 87 2.74 0.39 -14.34
CA GLU A 87 2.07 -0.64 -13.54
C GLU A 87 3.08 -1.42 -12.72
N VAL A 88 2.84 -1.48 -11.41
CA VAL A 88 3.61 -2.29 -10.47
C VAL A 88 2.64 -3.18 -9.69
N SER A 89 2.41 -4.39 -10.17
CA SER A 89 1.39 -5.28 -9.60
C SER A 89 1.71 -5.82 -8.20
N PHE A 90 2.96 -5.72 -7.75
CA PHE A 90 3.41 -6.24 -6.45
C PHE A 90 4.26 -5.22 -5.70
N THR A 91 3.96 -5.00 -4.43
CA THR A 91 4.68 -4.02 -3.58
C THR A 91 6.18 -4.29 -3.48
N ASP A 92 6.60 -5.55 -3.44
CA ASP A 92 8.03 -5.93 -3.39
C ASP A 92 8.71 -5.90 -4.77
N ALA A 93 7.97 -5.57 -5.83
CA ALA A 93 8.50 -5.31 -7.17
C ALA A 93 8.51 -3.80 -7.49
N ILE A 94 8.30 -2.92 -6.51
CA ILE A 94 8.51 -1.48 -6.70
C ILE A 94 10.00 -1.24 -6.99
N PRO A 95 10.35 -0.66 -8.16
CA PRO A 95 11.74 -0.38 -8.48
C PRO A 95 12.29 0.78 -7.66
N SER A 96 13.47 0.62 -7.06
CA SER A 96 14.14 1.65 -6.25
C SER A 96 14.73 2.81 -7.07
N ASP A 97 14.93 2.62 -8.36
CA ASP A 97 15.63 3.51 -9.30
C ASP A 97 14.71 4.18 -10.32
N TYR A 98 13.38 4.12 -10.11
CA TYR A 98 12.40 4.75 -10.99
C TYR A 98 11.86 6.06 -10.41
N ASP A 99 12.22 7.19 -11.03
CA ASP A 99 11.82 8.53 -10.57
C ASP A 99 10.38 8.94 -10.94
N GLY A 100 9.70 8.16 -11.77
CA GLY A 100 8.35 8.44 -12.24
C GLY A 100 7.26 8.01 -11.25
N ILE A 101 6.00 8.17 -11.68
CA ILE A 101 4.83 7.75 -10.90
C ILE A 101 4.55 6.27 -11.16
N MET A 102 4.21 5.55 -10.10
CA MET A 102 3.97 4.11 -10.11
C MET A 102 2.56 3.83 -9.60
N GLY A 103 1.80 3.04 -10.35
CA GLY A 103 0.55 2.47 -9.87
C GLY A 103 0.81 1.19 -9.10
N VAL A 104 0.47 1.18 -7.82
CA VAL A 104 0.63 0.04 -6.90
C VAL A 104 -0.73 -0.48 -6.41
N PRO A 105 -0.83 -1.73 -5.91
CA PRO A 105 -2.08 -2.25 -5.37
C PRO A 105 -2.53 -1.46 -4.15
N ILE A 106 -3.84 -1.43 -3.87
CA ILE A 106 -4.39 -0.74 -2.69
C ILE A 106 -3.80 -1.28 -1.37
N SER A 107 -3.49 -2.58 -1.32
CA SER A 107 -2.83 -3.23 -0.18
C SER A 107 -1.41 -2.70 0.12
N PHE A 108 -0.84 -1.86 -0.75
CA PHE A 108 0.37 -1.10 -0.45
C PHE A 108 0.22 -0.24 0.80
N LEU A 109 -0.99 0.24 1.13
CA LEU A 109 -1.21 1.10 2.31
C LEU A 109 -0.80 0.45 3.63
N ASP A 110 -0.85 -0.88 3.73
CA ASP A 110 -0.40 -1.64 4.90
C ASP A 110 1.13 -1.54 5.12
N LYS A 111 1.86 -1.17 4.05
CA LYS A 111 3.32 -1.11 3.97
C LYS A 111 3.82 0.31 3.66
N TYR A 112 2.92 1.29 3.62
CA TYR A 112 3.26 2.65 3.23
C TYR A 112 4.20 3.29 4.26
N ASN A 113 5.34 3.77 3.76
CA ASN A 113 6.27 4.59 4.51
C ASN A 113 6.31 6.02 3.94
N PRO A 114 5.87 7.06 4.69
CA PRO A 114 5.85 8.44 4.22
C PRO A 114 7.24 9.09 4.07
N ASP A 115 8.30 8.44 4.55
CA ASP A 115 9.68 8.87 4.32
C ASP A 115 10.27 8.29 3.02
N GLN A 116 9.72 7.18 2.55
CA GLN A 116 10.16 6.52 1.32
C GLN A 116 9.30 6.94 0.12
N PHE A 117 8.00 7.17 0.32
CA PHE A 117 7.06 7.41 -0.76
C PHE A 117 6.17 8.63 -0.51
N GLU A 118 5.76 9.26 -1.61
CA GLU A 118 4.69 10.24 -1.67
C GLU A 118 3.48 9.60 -2.35
N ILE A 119 2.28 9.76 -1.79
CA ILE A 119 1.02 9.36 -2.44
C ILE A 119 0.55 10.52 -3.31
N ILE A 120 0.46 10.29 -4.61
CA ILE A 120 -0.02 11.26 -5.60
C ILE A 120 -1.54 11.23 -5.68
N GLY A 121 -2.13 10.04 -5.60
CA GLY A 121 -3.55 9.88 -5.82
C GLY A 121 -3.98 8.43 -6.01
N MET A 122 -5.14 8.23 -6.61
CA MET A 122 -5.66 6.92 -7.01
C MET A 122 -6.42 7.00 -8.34
N ALA A 123 -6.73 5.85 -8.93
CA ALA A 123 -7.55 5.79 -10.14
C ALA A 123 -8.95 6.42 -9.93
N GLU A 124 -9.49 6.99 -11.01
CA GLU A 124 -10.70 7.85 -11.05
C GLU A 124 -12.02 7.07 -11.13
N ASP A 125 -11.96 5.75 -10.98
CA ASP A 125 -13.11 4.83 -11.11
C ASP A 125 -14.14 4.94 -9.96
N ASN A 126 -13.81 5.62 -8.86
CA ASN A 126 -14.74 5.93 -7.75
C ASN A 126 -15.00 7.43 -7.57
N GLY A 127 -14.75 8.22 -8.61
CA GLY A 127 -14.93 9.67 -8.63
C GLY A 127 -13.75 10.36 -9.31
N LYS A 128 -13.96 11.60 -9.77
CA LYS A 128 -13.00 12.34 -10.60
C LYS A 128 -12.19 13.34 -9.76
N GLY A 129 -10.93 13.56 -10.14
CA GLY A 129 -10.02 14.52 -9.51
C GLY A 129 -9.12 13.91 -8.43
N PHE A 130 -9.08 12.58 -8.29
CA PHE A 130 -8.27 11.90 -7.28
C PHE A 130 -6.92 11.40 -7.79
N SER A 131 -6.65 11.47 -9.11
CA SER A 131 -5.42 10.94 -9.71
C SER A 131 -4.19 11.83 -9.55
N GLY A 132 -4.33 13.03 -8.96
CA GLY A 132 -3.26 14.02 -8.91
C GLY A 132 -2.91 14.59 -10.29
N GLY A 133 -3.87 14.58 -11.22
CA GLY A 133 -3.72 15.19 -12.55
C GLY A 133 -2.98 14.34 -13.58
N ILE A 134 -2.79 13.05 -13.33
CA ILE A 134 -2.03 12.16 -14.23
C ILE A 134 -2.93 11.37 -15.19
N TRP A 135 -4.25 11.46 -15.01
CA TRP A 135 -5.26 10.81 -15.84
C TRP A 135 -5.53 11.60 -17.13
N ASP A 136 -5.74 10.90 -18.25
CA ASP A 136 -6.01 11.50 -19.56
C ASP A 136 -7.47 11.98 -19.76
N GLY A 137 -8.37 11.69 -18.82
CA GLY A 137 -9.77 12.10 -18.87
C GLY A 137 -10.71 11.16 -19.62
N LYS A 138 -10.24 10.04 -20.16
CA LYS A 138 -11.04 9.14 -21.01
C LYS A 138 -11.66 7.98 -20.25
N ASN A 139 -10.87 6.96 -19.93
CA ASN A 139 -11.32 5.77 -19.18
C ASN A 139 -10.87 5.92 -17.71
N PRO A 140 -11.77 5.88 -16.72
CA PRO A 140 -11.38 6.06 -15.33
C PRO A 140 -10.65 4.85 -14.72
N HIS A 141 -10.76 3.65 -15.30
CA HIS A 141 -10.00 2.48 -14.87
C HIS A 141 -8.55 2.56 -15.31
N CYS A 142 -7.62 1.91 -14.60
CA CYS A 142 -6.26 1.73 -15.11
C CYS A 142 -6.28 0.82 -16.34
N VAL A 143 -5.79 1.27 -17.50
CA VAL A 143 -5.81 0.48 -18.74
C VAL A 143 -4.40 0.13 -19.18
N ILE A 144 -4.18 -1.13 -19.57
CA ILE A 144 -2.93 -1.58 -20.19
C ILE A 144 -3.29 -2.40 -21.42
N ASN A 145 -2.76 -2.03 -22.59
CA ASN A 145 -3.04 -2.70 -23.86
C ASN A 145 -4.55 -2.80 -24.15
N GLY A 146 -5.32 -1.77 -23.83
CA GLY A 146 -6.77 -1.74 -24.01
C GLY A 146 -7.60 -2.52 -22.98
N GLU A 147 -6.95 -3.21 -22.02
CA GLU A 147 -7.65 -3.96 -20.98
C GLU A 147 -7.69 -3.21 -19.65
N ASN A 148 -8.87 -3.15 -19.04
CA ASN A 148 -9.04 -2.63 -17.69
C ASN A 148 -8.30 -3.52 -16.67
N LYS A 149 -7.59 -2.88 -15.76
CA LYS A 149 -6.91 -3.50 -14.61
C LYS A 149 -7.58 -3.06 -13.31
N PHE A 150 -7.27 -3.79 -12.24
CA PHE A 150 -7.70 -3.43 -10.90
C PHE A 150 -7.23 -2.03 -10.53
N LYS A 151 -7.98 -1.40 -9.63
CA LYS A 151 -7.64 -0.09 -9.08
C LYS A 151 -6.22 -0.04 -8.52
N ARG A 152 -5.59 1.12 -8.69
CA ARG A 152 -4.23 1.42 -8.26
C ARG A 152 -4.19 2.70 -7.44
N ILE A 153 -3.26 2.72 -6.49
CA ILE A 153 -2.80 3.93 -5.82
C ILE A 153 -1.57 4.40 -6.59
N PHE A 154 -1.50 5.70 -6.87
CA PHE A 154 -0.35 6.29 -7.54
C PHE A 154 0.61 6.86 -6.51
N ILE A 155 1.85 6.39 -6.57
CA ILE A 155 2.92 6.78 -5.65
C ILE A 155 4.15 7.23 -6.42
N LYS A 156 5.03 7.96 -5.74
CA LYS A 156 6.36 8.33 -6.21
C LYS A 156 7.36 8.13 -5.09
N HIS A 157 8.62 7.83 -5.42
CA HIS A 157 9.69 7.89 -4.42
C HIS A 157 9.84 9.32 -3.90
N LYS A 158 9.93 9.45 -2.57
CA LYS A 158 10.26 10.70 -1.94
C LYS A 158 11.73 10.98 -2.17
N LYS A 159 12.06 12.09 -2.83
CA LYS A 159 13.45 12.51 -2.96
C LYS A 159 13.96 12.90 -1.58
N ASN A 160 14.97 12.19 -1.09
CA ASN A 160 15.72 12.66 0.07
C ASN A 160 16.27 14.04 -0.27
N LYS A 161 15.84 15.07 0.47
CA LYS A 161 16.61 16.32 0.50
C LYS A 161 17.99 15.93 0.99
N GLN A 162 19.00 15.95 0.12
CA GLN A 162 20.37 15.98 0.58
C GLN A 162 20.46 17.14 1.56
N ASN A 163 20.62 16.83 2.83
CA ASN A 163 21.03 17.81 3.81
C ASN A 163 22.44 18.23 3.39
N ASN A 164 22.53 19.35 2.69
CA ASN A 164 23.76 20.11 2.52
C ASN A 164 24.18 20.67 3.88
N TYR A 165 24.59 19.80 4.81
CA TYR A 165 25.52 20.22 5.84
C TYR A 165 26.91 20.03 5.27
N GLY A 166 27.35 21.06 4.53
CA GLY A 166 28.76 21.23 4.26
C GLY A 166 29.51 21.33 5.58
N LYS A 167 30.51 20.48 5.74
CA LYS A 167 31.76 20.77 6.43
C LYS A 167 32.89 20.30 5.55
#